data_AF-A0AAU8K6I6-F1
#
_entry.id   AF-A0AAU8K6I6-F1
#
_cell.length_a   1.000
_cell.length_b   1.000
_cell.length_c   1.000
_cell.angle_alpha   90.00
_cell.angle_beta   90.00
_cell.angle_gamma   90.00
#
_symmetry.space_group_name_H-M   'P 1'
#
loop_
_entity.id
_entity.type
_entity.pdbx_description
1 polymer ?
#
loop_
_entity_poly.entity_id
_entity_poly.type
_entity_poly.pdbx_seq_one_letter_code
_entity_poly.pdbx_strand_id
1 'polypeptide(L)'
;MEPAAPPEATVDQGSPADKEQAAMRTAGERLHRRFDDAVGAGEVDRVLDEAFHRFDGSRIRAFIPILAERIATDILRTTPARELADNPTAGLADQV
;
A
#
# COMPACT_ATOMS: atom_id res chain seq x y z
N MET A 1 -18.99 50.12 16.80
CA MET A 1 -19.75 48.91 16.43
C MET A 1 -18.78 48.06 15.63
N GLU A 2 -18.08 47.16 16.32
CA GLU A 2 -17.00 46.34 15.77
C GLU A 2 -17.63 45.08 15.15
N PRO A 3 -17.30 44.71 13.89
CA PRO A 3 -17.87 43.51 13.29
C PRO A 3 -17.17 42.29 13.88
N ALA A 4 -17.95 41.41 14.52
CA ALA A 4 -17.50 40.13 15.01
C ALA A 4 -16.96 39.28 13.85
N ALA A 5 -15.69 38.89 13.92
CA ALA A 5 -15.10 37.93 13.00
C ALA A 5 -15.86 36.59 13.08
N PRO A 6 -16.05 35.88 11.95
CA PRO A 6 -16.70 34.57 11.97
C PRO A 6 -15.85 33.58 12.78
N PRO A 7 -16.48 32.59 13.45
CA PRO A 7 -15.73 31.55 14.14
C PRO A 7 -14.87 30.83 13.10
N GLU A 8 -13.56 30.90 13.26
CA GLU A 8 -12.61 30.15 12.46
C GLU A 8 -13.04 28.68 12.54
N ALA A 9 -13.49 28.14 11.41
CA ALA A 9 -13.84 26.75 11.28
C ALA A 9 -12.62 25.96 11.76
N THR A 10 -12.72 25.42 12.97
CA THR A 10 -11.70 24.56 13.55
C THR A 10 -11.75 23.31 12.70
N VAL A 11 -10.97 23.29 11.63
CA VAL A 11 -10.82 22.12 10.78
C VAL A 11 -10.31 21.02 11.69
N ASP A 12 -11.19 20.07 12.00
CA ASP A 12 -10.87 18.85 12.73
C ASP A 12 -9.96 18.00 11.83
N GLN A 13 -8.71 18.41 11.82
CA GLN A 13 -7.61 17.81 11.13
C GLN A 13 -7.25 16.58 11.97
N GLY A 14 -8.00 15.49 11.79
CA GLY A 14 -7.94 14.26 12.60
C GLY A 14 -6.54 13.82 13.02
N SER A 15 -6.47 12.97 14.05
CA SER A 15 -5.22 12.60 14.72
C SER A 15 -4.11 12.23 13.72
N PRO A 16 -2.82 12.50 14.00
CA PRO A 16 -1.73 12.07 13.14
C PRO A 16 -1.79 10.59 12.74
N ALA A 17 -2.35 9.74 13.60
CA ALA A 17 -2.62 8.34 13.31
C ALA A 17 -3.72 8.15 12.25
N ASP A 18 -4.83 8.89 12.33
CA ASP A 18 -5.91 8.84 11.34
C ASP A 18 -5.43 9.30 9.97
N LYS A 19 -4.58 10.34 9.94
CA LYS A 19 -3.95 10.85 8.71
C LYS A 19 -2.99 9.83 8.11
N GLU A 20 -2.18 9.17 8.92
CA GLU A 20 -1.32 8.08 8.45
C GLU A 20 -2.15 6.95 7.86
N GLN A 21 -3.21 6.51 8.56
CA GLN A 21 -4.06 5.42 8.10
C GLN A 21 -4.77 5.76 6.77
N ALA A 22 -5.27 7.00 6.64
CA ALA A 22 -5.87 7.46 5.38
C ALA A 22 -4.85 7.50 4.24
N ALA A 23 -3.62 7.96 4.52
CA ALA A 23 -2.54 8.00 3.55
C ALA A 23 -2.08 6.58 3.15
N MET A 24 -2.01 5.64 4.10
CA MET A 24 -1.72 4.22 3.83
C MET A 24 -2.79 3.58 2.95
N ARG A 25 -4.08 3.84 3.21
CA ARG A 25 -5.18 3.36 2.35
C ARG A 25 -5.03 3.89 0.92
N THR A 26 -4.75 5.18 0.79
CA THR A 26 -4.56 5.81 -0.53
C THR A 26 -3.35 5.23 -1.27
N ALA A 27 -2.26 4.91 -0.55
CA ALA A 27 -1.10 4.22 -1.12
C ALA A 27 -1.47 2.81 -1.60
N GLY A 28 -2.21 2.04 -0.79
CA GLY A 28 -2.72 0.72 -1.19
C GLY A 28 -3.57 0.78 -2.46
N GLU A 29 -4.53 1.70 -2.54
CA GLU A 29 -5.35 1.90 -3.75
C GLU A 29 -4.52 2.23 -5.00
N ARG A 30 -3.38 2.91 -4.85
CA ARG A 30 -2.46 3.17 -5.97
C ARG A 30 -1.68 1.93 -6.39
N LEU A 31 -1.22 1.14 -5.43
CA LEU A 31 -0.48 -0.10 -5.69
C LEU A 31 -1.40 -1.14 -6.34
N HIS A 32 -2.61 -1.33 -5.81
CA HIS A 32 -3.59 -2.26 -6.35
C HIS A 32 -3.91 -1.96 -7.82
N ARG A 33 -4.28 -0.72 -8.13
CA ARG A 33 -4.54 -0.28 -9.51
C ARG A 33 -3.36 -0.50 -10.45
N ARG A 34 -2.13 -0.57 -9.93
CA ARG A 34 -0.92 -0.68 -10.73
C ARG A 34 -0.44 -2.11 -10.89
N PHE A 35 -0.65 -2.97 -9.91
CA PHE A 35 0.03 -4.25 -9.81
C PHE A 35 -0.90 -5.46 -9.65
N ASP A 36 -2.19 -5.26 -9.35
CA ASP A 36 -3.13 -6.38 -9.17
C ASP A 36 -3.17 -7.32 -10.36
N ASP A 37 -3.21 -6.77 -11.58
CA ASP A 37 -3.23 -7.57 -12.82
C ASP A 37 -1.93 -8.33 -13.07
N ALA A 38 -0.81 -7.90 -12.48
CA ALA A 38 0.51 -8.46 -12.74
C ALA A 38 0.95 -9.49 -11.69
N VAL A 39 0.62 -9.27 -10.42
CA VAL A 39 1.08 -10.12 -9.30
C VAL A 39 -0.05 -10.56 -8.36
N GLY A 40 -1.27 -10.05 -8.54
CA GLY A 40 -2.42 -10.34 -7.69
C GLY A 40 -2.52 -9.46 -6.46
N ALA A 41 -3.76 -9.14 -6.07
CA ALA A 41 -4.06 -8.27 -4.93
C ALA A 41 -3.47 -8.77 -3.60
N GLY A 42 -3.48 -10.09 -3.36
CA GLY A 42 -2.93 -10.67 -2.14
C GLY A 42 -1.42 -10.44 -1.98
N GLU A 43 -0.65 -10.44 -3.07
CA GLU A 43 0.78 -10.14 -3.03
C GLU A 43 1.01 -8.64 -2.84
N VAL A 44 0.18 -7.79 -3.46
CA VAL A 44 0.21 -6.34 -3.24
C VAL A 44 -0.03 -5.99 -1.77
N ASP A 45 -1.07 -6.59 -1.15
CA ASP A 45 -1.38 -6.41 0.27
C ASP A 45 -0.22 -6.84 1.15
N ARG A 46 0.32 -8.05 0.91
CA ARG A 46 1.44 -8.61 1.67
C ARG A 46 2.67 -7.71 1.61
N VAL A 47 3.06 -7.27 0.41
CA VAL A 47 4.26 -6.45 0.22
C VAL A 47 4.09 -5.07 0.85
N LEU A 48 2.89 -4.46 0.75
CA LEU A 48 2.62 -3.18 1.40
C LEU A 48 2.65 -3.29 2.93
N ASP A 49 2.08 -4.35 3.49
CA ASP A 49 2.09 -4.63 4.93
C ASP A 49 3.53 -4.83 5.46
N GLU A 50 4.33 -5.65 4.78
CA GLU A 50 5.74 -5.86 5.13
C GLU A 50 6.56 -4.56 5.02
N ALA A 51 6.33 -3.76 3.98
CA ALA A 51 6.97 -2.46 3.81
C ALA A 51 6.60 -1.47 4.93
N PHE A 52 5.34 -1.50 5.40
CA PHE A 52 4.86 -0.68 6.50
C PHE A 52 5.47 -1.10 7.84
N HIS A 53 5.46 -2.41 8.14
CA HIS A 53 6.01 -2.97 9.38
C HIS A 53 7.50 -2.69 9.58
N ARG A 54 8.24 -2.44 8.49
CA ARG A 54 9.64 -2.00 8.57
C ARG A 54 9.83 -0.70 9.36
N PHE A 55 8.77 0.10 9.51
CA PHE A 55 8.79 1.36 10.25
C PHE A 55 8.20 1.26 11.66
N ASP A 56 7.89 0.06 12.14
CA ASP A 56 7.41 -0.14 13.50
C ASP A 56 8.37 0.49 14.54
N GLY A 57 7.79 1.24 15.48
CA GLY A 57 8.57 1.98 16.49
C GLY A 57 9.17 3.30 16.02
N SER A 58 8.97 3.72 14.76
CA SER A 58 9.41 5.02 14.28
C SER A 58 8.69 6.17 15.00
N ARG A 59 9.45 7.14 15.52
CA ARG A 59 8.89 8.32 16.21
C ARG A 59 8.18 9.31 15.27
N ILE A 60 8.61 9.36 14.00
CA ILE A 60 8.05 10.28 13.00
C ILE A 60 7.27 9.46 11.98
N ARG A 61 5.95 9.62 12.02
CA ARG A 61 4.99 8.82 11.24
C ARG A 61 4.49 9.48 9.96
N ALA A 62 4.68 10.79 9.82
CA ALA A 62 4.15 11.59 8.72
C ALA A 62 4.62 11.16 7.32
N PHE A 63 5.79 10.51 7.21
CA PHE A 63 6.38 10.08 5.95
C PHE A 63 6.30 8.58 5.70
N ILE A 64 5.87 7.79 6.69
CA ILE A 64 5.80 6.33 6.59
C ILE A 64 4.99 5.89 5.37
N PRO A 65 3.82 6.47 5.05
CA PRO A 65 3.03 6.04 3.89
C PRO A 65 3.79 6.17 2.56
N ILE A 66 4.52 7.27 2.37
CA ILE A 66 5.29 7.54 1.15
C ILE A 66 6.47 6.57 1.03
N LEU A 67 7.15 6.30 2.16
CA LEU A 67 8.29 5.39 2.18
C LEU A 67 7.86 3.93 1.98
N ALA A 68 6.77 3.52 2.63
CA ALA A 68 6.18 2.19 2.48
C ALA A 68 5.73 1.96 1.02
N GLU A 69 5.00 2.91 0.43
CA GLU A 69 4.57 2.83 -0.98
C GLU A 69 5.76 2.71 -1.94
N ARG A 70 6.83 3.46 -1.69
CA ARG A 70 8.05 3.38 -2.50
C ARG A 70 8.73 2.03 -2.39
N ILE A 71 8.94 1.53 -1.18
CA ILE A 71 9.55 0.21 -0.94
C ILE A 71 8.71 -0.88 -1.60
N ALA A 72 7.39 -0.85 -1.40
CA ALA A 72 6.48 -1.80 -2.02
C ALA A 72 6.54 -1.74 -3.56
N THR A 73 6.58 -0.53 -4.14
CA THR A 73 6.75 -0.34 -5.58
C THR A 73 8.04 -0.96 -6.11
N ASP A 74 9.16 -0.77 -5.40
CA ASP A 74 10.45 -1.30 -5.80
C ASP A 74 10.46 -2.84 -5.74
N ILE A 75 9.81 -3.44 -4.72
CA ILE A 75 9.65 -4.89 -4.60
C ILE A 75 8.75 -5.42 -5.72
N LEU A 76 7.53 -4.89 -5.89
CA LEU A 76 6.56 -5.36 -6.88
C LEU A 76 7.05 -5.23 -8.33
N ARG A 77 7.96 -4.29 -8.61
CA ARG A 77 8.61 -4.17 -9.92
C ARG A 77 9.71 -5.21 -10.18
N THR A 78 10.35 -5.69 -9.11
CA THR A 78 11.46 -6.64 -9.20
C THR A 78 11.00 -8.08 -9.00
N THR A 79 9.81 -8.29 -8.43
CA THR A 79 9.12 -9.57 -8.41
C THR A 79 8.70 -9.94 -9.84
N PRO A 80 9.33 -10.94 -10.50
CA PRO A 80 8.75 -11.51 -11.71
C PRO A 80 7.38 -12.08 -11.34
N ALA A 81 6.35 -11.89 -12.17
CA ALA A 81 5.03 -12.50 -12.00
C ALA A 81 5.19 -13.99 -11.65
N ARG A 82 5.11 -14.33 -10.36
CA ARG A 82 5.81 -15.51 -9.86
C ARG A 82 5.09 -16.83 -10.20
N GLU A 83 3.84 -16.79 -10.64
CA GLU A 83 3.00 -17.99 -10.76
C GLU A 83 1.92 -17.85 -11.86
N LEU A 84 2.31 -17.66 -13.11
CA LEU A 84 1.61 -18.34 -14.24
C LEU A 84 2.33 -19.63 -14.66
N ALA A 85 3.40 -19.99 -13.94
CA ALA A 85 4.22 -21.18 -14.13
C ALA A 85 3.92 -22.31 -13.13
N ASP A 86 3.06 -22.09 -12.12
CA ASP A 86 2.48 -23.16 -11.29
C ASP A 86 1.34 -23.87 -12.04
N ASN A 87 1.60 -24.23 -13.30
CA ASN A 87 0.72 -25.05 -14.12
C ASN A 87 0.92 -26.53 -13.70
N PRO A 88 -0.02 -27.18 -13.00
CA PRO A 88 0.07 -28.61 -12.67
C PRO A 88 -0.16 -29.53 -13.88
N THR A 89 -0.24 -29.02 -15.12
CA THR A 89 -0.61 -29.80 -16.32
C THR A 89 0.59 -30.40 -17.07
N ALA A 90 1.82 -30.34 -16.55
CA ALA A 90 2.99 -31.00 -17.15
C ALA A 90 3.16 -32.47 -16.70
N GLY A 91 2.08 -33.14 -16.28
CA GLY A 91 2.10 -34.51 -15.75
C GLY A 91 1.20 -35.51 -16.50
N LEU A 92 0.82 -35.25 -17.76
CA LEU A 92 -0.08 -36.15 -18.49
C LEU A 92 0.36 -36.47 -19.93
N ALA A 93 1.67 -36.62 -20.16
CA ALA A 93 2.19 -37.17 -21.41
C ALA A 93 3.28 -38.23 -21.13
N ASP A 94 2.94 -39.21 -20.30
CA ASP A 94 3.50 -40.57 -20.36
C ASP A 94 2.34 -41.53 -20.63
N GLN A 95 2.07 -41.76 -21.92
CA GLN A 95 1.34 -42.93 -22.46
C GLN A 95 1.27 -42.83 -23.98
N VAL A 96 2.28 -43.36 -24.68
CA VAL A 96 2.20 -44.54 -25.58
C VAL A 96 3.58 -44.93 -26.08
#